data_AF-A0A523EFQ8-F1
#
_entry.id   AF-A0A523EFQ8-F1
#
_cell.length_a   1.000
_cell.length_b   1.000
_cell.length_c   1.000
_cell.angle_alpha   90.00
_cell.angle_beta   90.00
_cell.angle_gamma   90.00
#
_symmetry.space_group_name_H-M   'P 1'
#
loop_
_entity.id
_entity.type
_entity.pdbx_description
1 polymer ?
#
loop_
_entity_poly.entity_id
_entity_poly.type
_entity_poly.pdbx_seq_one_letter_code
_entity_poly.pdbx_strand_id
1 'polypeptide(L)'
;MKFLVWSPLAILILTAQTCGDGDVEPPLLDCDDPGLVCHSLEVSRHTSTNLTDERADEILADATRAAREDDGAGDVACEVVLRRDVPVTTFSQGSGIVNSSADFATIIGLPGHVKVVNQINWCGAFSPNIIGCAPVGGASLAVVRFTANQEGILWLHEFGHNETLNHRNSPTRAVMFPSIGVDHDILNATECTALRQPIAVTLTTDAGGSEVEAASVEEFVRRIYYHGLPFEAATRYDGLAVPTLVDMLSDERDEPYWANIVALLGIVGDDATVDTLESFIGADEEPVSPEWYRAASTAVVAFGYLANRAGSDRAIDYLAGGLSPDNWNDRVQWTSPFHETNADRNVELAQLSIIGLALSGRESGLAALRDLQAGPPDSEIMAAAGGLLAEAIEAHGEIGEKGLDGYYSESGR
;
A
#
# COMPACT_ATOMS: atom_id res chain seq x y z
N MET A 1 -13.65 -17.04 -64.97
CA MET A 1 -13.20 -16.64 -63.62
C MET A 1 -11.73 -16.25 -63.71
N LYS A 2 -11.42 -14.95 -63.56
CA LYS A 2 -10.06 -14.41 -63.63
C LYS A 2 -9.49 -14.35 -62.20
N PHE A 3 -8.34 -14.98 -61.98
CA PHE A 3 -7.58 -14.87 -60.74
C PHE A 3 -6.83 -13.53 -60.73
N LEU A 4 -7.08 -12.72 -59.70
CA LEU A 4 -6.32 -11.51 -59.38
C LEU A 4 -5.11 -11.90 -58.53
N VAL A 5 -3.92 -11.68 -59.08
CA VAL A 5 -2.64 -11.82 -58.39
C VAL A 5 -2.39 -10.53 -57.60
N TRP A 6 -2.19 -10.63 -56.28
CA TRP A 6 -1.80 -9.52 -55.43
C TRP A 6 -0.28 -9.30 -55.49
N SER A 7 0.14 -8.04 -55.69
CA SER A 7 1.54 -7.60 -55.59
C SER A 7 1.95 -7.40 -54.12
N PRO A 8 3.23 -7.61 -53.77
CA PRO A 8 3.74 -7.33 -52.43
C PRO A 8 3.89 -5.82 -52.22
N LEU A 9 3.32 -5.33 -51.11
CA LEU A 9 3.54 -3.98 -50.59
C LEU A 9 4.98 -3.90 -50.07
N ALA A 10 5.76 -2.92 -50.56
CA ALA A 10 7.07 -2.61 -50.01
C ALA A 10 6.90 -1.93 -48.64
N ILE A 11 7.36 -2.58 -47.57
CA ILE A 11 7.45 -2.00 -46.23
C ILE A 11 8.68 -1.09 -46.22
N LEU A 12 8.43 0.22 -46.17
CA LEU A 12 9.47 1.24 -45.95
C LEU A 12 9.82 1.23 -44.46
N ILE A 13 10.95 0.62 -44.10
CA ILE A 13 11.50 0.70 -42.75
C ILE A 13 12.09 2.11 -42.58
N LEU A 14 11.34 3.00 -41.93
CA LEU A 14 11.88 4.25 -41.38
C LEU A 14 12.69 3.89 -40.13
N THR A 15 14.01 3.91 -40.23
CA THR A 15 14.89 3.95 -39.06
C THR A 15 14.68 5.27 -38.34
N ALA A 16 14.01 5.23 -37.19
CA ALA A 16 13.94 6.37 -36.28
C ALA A 16 15.38 6.68 -35.82
N GLN A 17 15.92 7.79 -36.30
CA GLN A 17 17.18 8.34 -35.86
C GLN A 17 16.91 8.98 -34.49
N THR A 18 17.34 8.33 -33.42
CA THR A 18 17.27 8.88 -32.07
C THR A 18 18.11 10.17 -32.05
N CYS A 19 17.46 11.30 -31.80
CA CYS A 19 18.18 12.51 -31.41
C CYS A 19 18.85 12.17 -30.08
N GLY A 20 20.17 12.04 -30.09
CA GLY A 20 20.97 11.95 -28.88
C GLY A 20 20.94 13.29 -28.19
N ASP A 21 19.88 13.56 -27.45
CA ASP A 21 19.96 14.46 -26.30
C ASP A 21 20.95 13.76 -25.37
N GLY A 22 22.19 14.26 -25.34
CA GLY A 22 23.19 13.70 -24.44
C GLY A 22 22.64 13.84 -23.03
N ASP A 23 22.31 12.70 -22.40
CA ASP A 23 21.96 12.60 -21.00
C ASP A 23 23.13 13.16 -20.19
N VAL A 24 23.11 14.47 -19.96
CA VAL A 24 24.01 15.12 -19.01
C VAL A 24 23.51 14.65 -17.66
N GLU A 25 24.13 13.58 -17.16
CA GLU A 25 23.94 13.10 -15.81
C GLU A 25 24.04 14.33 -14.88
N PRO A 26 22.96 14.68 -14.15
CA PRO A 26 22.97 15.86 -13.31
C PRO A 26 24.15 15.74 -12.33
N PRO A 27 24.90 16.83 -12.10
CA PRO A 27 26.09 16.77 -11.27
C PRO A 27 25.72 16.22 -9.89
N LEU A 28 26.40 15.14 -9.47
CA LEU A 28 26.26 14.59 -8.13
C LEU A 28 26.46 15.71 -7.11
N LEU A 29 25.46 15.93 -6.26
CA LEU A 29 25.51 16.95 -5.23
C LEU A 29 26.54 16.56 -4.18
N ASP A 30 27.46 17.47 -3.91
CA ASP A 30 28.52 17.26 -2.93
C ASP A 30 28.01 17.58 -1.52
N CYS A 31 28.00 16.57 -0.66
CA CYS A 31 27.60 16.72 0.73
C CYS A 31 28.62 17.48 1.59
N ASP A 32 29.71 17.95 1.01
CA ASP A 32 30.65 18.86 1.65
C ASP A 32 30.18 20.33 1.62
N ASP A 33 29.08 20.68 0.92
CA ASP A 33 28.49 22.03 0.97
C ASP A 33 27.88 22.33 2.36
N PRO A 34 28.37 23.33 3.11
CA PRO A 34 27.87 23.64 4.44
C PRO A 34 26.42 24.14 4.48
N GLY A 35 25.83 24.52 3.34
CA GLY A 35 24.42 24.90 3.22
C GLY A 35 23.46 23.71 3.09
N LEU A 36 24.00 22.52 2.78
CA LEU A 36 23.27 21.31 2.44
C LEU A 36 23.20 20.36 3.64
N VAL A 37 22.00 19.83 3.91
CA VAL A 37 21.83 18.74 4.90
C VAL A 37 21.77 17.43 4.14
N CYS A 38 22.73 16.54 4.38
CA CYS A 38 22.74 15.22 3.76
C CYS A 38 22.33 14.13 4.73
N HIS A 39 21.28 13.40 4.37
CA HIS A 39 20.86 12.18 5.05
C HIS A 39 21.41 10.97 4.30
N SER A 40 22.26 10.21 4.99
CA SER A 40 22.77 8.93 4.50
C SER A 40 21.86 7.81 4.98
N LEU A 41 20.94 7.40 4.11
CA LEU A 41 19.96 6.38 4.37
C LEU A 41 20.52 5.00 4.05
N GLU A 42 20.54 4.14 5.05
CA GLU A 42 20.75 2.71 4.88
C GLU A 42 19.45 2.06 4.36
N VAL A 43 19.55 1.38 3.21
CA VAL A 43 18.41 0.75 2.54
C VAL A 43 18.54 -0.77 2.64
N SER A 44 17.45 -1.43 2.99
CA SER A 44 17.35 -2.88 3.05
C SER A 44 16.05 -3.35 2.38
N ARG A 45 16.07 -4.56 1.83
CA ARG A 45 14.92 -5.16 1.16
C ARG A 45 14.65 -6.57 1.68
N HIS A 46 13.39 -6.98 1.73
CA HIS A 46 13.08 -8.37 2.03
C HIS A 46 13.61 -9.28 0.91
N THR A 47 14.04 -10.50 1.22
CA THR A 47 14.64 -11.40 0.22
C THR A 47 13.72 -11.73 -0.96
N SER A 48 12.40 -11.69 -0.77
CA SER A 48 11.40 -11.89 -1.84
C SER A 48 11.04 -10.62 -2.63
N THR A 49 11.56 -9.44 -2.24
CA THR A 49 11.40 -8.20 -3.03
C THR A 49 12.59 -7.99 -3.95
N ASN A 50 12.43 -7.27 -5.06
CA ASN A 50 13.54 -6.87 -5.93
C ASN A 50 13.83 -5.37 -5.82
N LEU A 51 15.05 -5.02 -5.42
CA LEU A 51 15.59 -3.66 -5.45
C LEU A 51 17.11 -3.75 -5.60
N THR A 52 17.65 -3.07 -6.62
CA THR A 52 19.08 -2.98 -6.90
C THR A 52 19.68 -1.72 -6.30
N ASP A 53 21.01 -1.68 -6.20
CA ASP A 53 21.77 -0.49 -5.80
C ASP A 53 21.42 0.74 -6.65
N GLU A 54 21.53 0.59 -7.98
CA GLU A 54 21.22 1.64 -8.95
C GLU A 54 19.79 2.16 -8.81
N ARG A 55 18.81 1.25 -8.68
CA ARG A 55 17.42 1.66 -8.54
C ARG A 55 17.15 2.37 -7.22
N ALA A 56 17.85 2.01 -6.14
CA ALA A 56 17.73 2.71 -4.86
C ALA A 56 18.32 4.12 -4.94
N ASP A 57 19.43 4.30 -5.66
CA ASP A 57 20.01 5.64 -5.91
C ASP A 57 19.08 6.52 -6.72
N GLU A 58 18.46 5.99 -7.79
CA GLU A 58 17.47 6.72 -8.58
C GLU A 58 16.30 7.21 -7.72
N ILE A 59 15.75 6.35 -6.85
CA ILE A 59 14.64 6.71 -5.97
C ILE A 59 15.04 7.82 -4.99
N LEU A 60 16.24 7.72 -4.40
CA LEU A 60 16.75 8.72 -3.47
C LEU A 60 17.10 10.04 -4.18
N ALA A 61 17.56 9.98 -5.42
CA ALA A 61 17.76 11.14 -6.26
C ALA A 61 16.43 11.81 -6.63
N ASP A 62 15.40 11.03 -6.97
CA ASP A 62 14.05 11.54 -7.23
C ASP A 62 13.44 12.19 -5.98
N ALA A 63 13.63 11.58 -4.80
CA ALA A 63 13.21 12.14 -3.51
C ALA A 63 13.95 13.45 -3.19
N THR A 64 15.27 13.49 -3.46
CA THR A 64 16.09 14.71 -3.33
C THR A 64 15.59 15.80 -4.28
N ARG A 65 15.26 15.46 -5.52
CA ARG A 65 14.73 16.40 -6.51
C ARG A 65 13.41 17.01 -6.03
N ALA A 66 12.47 16.17 -5.62
CA ALA A 66 11.18 16.60 -5.07
C ALA A 66 11.31 17.49 -3.81
N ALA A 67 12.41 17.39 -3.06
CA ALA A 67 12.63 18.27 -1.92
C ALA A 67 13.32 19.60 -2.28
N ARG A 68 14.09 19.65 -3.38
CA ARG A 68 15.03 20.74 -3.68
C ARG A 68 14.58 21.68 -4.78
N GLU A 69 13.72 21.23 -5.68
CA GLU A 69 13.22 22.09 -6.75
C GLU A 69 12.24 23.14 -6.18
N ASP A 70 12.10 24.27 -6.88
CA ASP A 70 11.07 25.27 -6.59
C ASP A 70 9.97 25.09 -7.64
N ASP A 71 8.95 24.33 -7.26
CA ASP A 71 7.83 23.91 -8.12
C ASP A 71 6.66 24.90 -8.12
N GLY A 72 6.91 26.10 -7.58
CA GLY A 72 6.07 27.28 -7.75
C GLY A 72 5.47 27.83 -6.47
N ALA A 73 4.25 28.35 -6.58
CA ALA A 73 3.67 29.17 -5.51
C ALA A 73 3.42 28.37 -4.23
N GLY A 74 4.10 28.76 -3.15
CA GLY A 74 3.95 28.15 -1.82
C GLY A 74 4.92 27.01 -1.56
N ASP A 75 5.77 26.68 -2.54
CA ASP A 75 6.85 25.74 -2.39
C ASP A 75 8.10 26.39 -1.77
N VAL A 76 8.90 25.57 -1.09
CA VAL A 76 10.15 25.94 -0.44
C VAL A 76 11.20 24.91 -0.82
N ALA A 77 12.00 25.26 -1.84
CA ALA A 77 13.22 24.53 -2.18
C ALA A 77 14.06 24.29 -0.93
N CYS A 78 14.14 23.02 -0.53
CA CYS A 78 14.74 22.62 0.71
C CYS A 78 16.12 22.02 0.48
N GLU A 79 17.19 22.66 0.97
CA GLU A 79 18.57 22.19 0.81
C GLU A 79 18.87 20.92 1.62
N VAL A 80 18.26 19.81 1.20
CA VAL A 80 18.35 18.47 1.76
C VAL A 80 18.68 17.49 0.64
N VAL A 81 19.59 16.56 0.89
CA VAL A 81 19.88 15.43 0.00
C VAL A 81 19.63 14.13 0.74
N LEU A 82 18.82 13.28 0.14
CA LEU A 82 18.67 11.89 0.53
C LEU A 82 19.57 11.05 -0.38
N ARG A 83 20.48 10.29 0.21
CA ARG A 83 21.36 9.37 -0.54
C ARG A 83 21.68 8.16 0.31
N ARG A 84 22.32 7.15 -0.27
CA ARG A 84 22.92 6.04 0.48
C ARG A 84 24.44 6.07 0.30
N ASP A 85 25.18 5.77 1.38
CA ASP A 85 26.64 5.61 1.31
C ASP A 85 27.07 4.13 1.33
N VAL A 86 26.10 3.21 1.47
CA VAL A 86 26.32 1.76 1.54
C VAL A 86 25.42 1.01 0.53
N PRO A 87 25.83 -0.20 0.08
CA PRO A 87 24.99 -1.05 -0.75
C PRO A 87 23.63 -1.39 -0.11
N VAL A 88 22.61 -1.60 -0.94
CA VAL A 88 21.33 -2.16 -0.53
C VAL A 88 21.57 -3.54 0.08
N THR A 89 21.09 -3.73 1.30
CA THR A 89 21.20 -5.01 2.01
C THR A 89 19.89 -5.80 1.92
N THR A 90 19.93 -7.07 2.35
CA THR A 90 18.74 -7.93 2.41
C THR A 90 18.43 -8.37 3.83
N PHE A 91 17.14 -8.52 4.14
CA PHE A 91 16.66 -9.17 5.36
C PHE A 91 15.66 -10.28 5.01
N SER A 92 15.50 -11.25 5.92
CA SER A 92 14.62 -12.43 5.72
C SER A 92 13.69 -12.68 6.91
N GLN A 93 13.55 -11.69 7.79
CA GLN A 93 12.65 -11.74 8.93
C GLN A 93 11.21 -11.50 8.44
N GLY A 94 10.29 -12.39 8.84
CA GLY A 94 8.90 -12.36 8.38
C GLY A 94 8.72 -12.93 6.97
N SER A 95 7.53 -12.71 6.41
CA SER A 95 7.18 -13.10 5.02
C SER A 95 7.49 -12.00 4.00
N GLY A 96 7.94 -10.82 4.47
CA GLY A 96 7.95 -9.61 3.66
C GLY A 96 6.56 -8.98 3.50
N ILE A 97 5.57 -9.40 4.30
CA ILE A 97 4.25 -8.76 4.39
C ILE A 97 4.02 -8.31 5.84
N VAL A 98 3.53 -7.10 6.02
CA VAL A 98 3.27 -6.51 7.34
C VAL A 98 1.78 -6.58 7.66
N ASN A 99 1.36 -7.62 8.37
CA ASN A 99 -0.05 -7.89 8.69
C ASN A 99 -0.47 -7.46 10.09
N SER A 100 0.49 -7.28 11.00
CA SER A 100 0.24 -6.98 12.41
C SER A 100 1.19 -5.92 12.97
N SER A 101 0.87 -5.42 14.17
CA SER A 101 1.78 -4.60 14.97
C SER A 101 3.12 -5.28 15.24
N ALA A 102 3.11 -6.60 15.44
CA ALA A 102 4.31 -7.40 15.68
C ALA A 102 5.19 -7.51 14.44
N ASP A 103 4.60 -7.68 13.25
CA ASP A 103 5.34 -7.67 11.99
C ASP A 103 5.97 -6.29 11.78
N PHE A 104 5.19 -5.22 11.97
CA PHE A 104 5.70 -3.87 11.81
C PHE A 104 6.84 -3.58 12.77
N ALA A 105 6.68 -3.88 14.06
CA ALA A 105 7.72 -3.73 15.07
C ALA A 105 8.99 -4.53 14.73
N THR A 106 8.82 -5.73 14.18
CA THR A 106 9.94 -6.56 13.71
C THR A 106 10.70 -5.87 12.58
N ILE A 107 9.98 -5.39 11.55
CA ILE A 107 10.57 -4.76 10.37
C ILE A 107 11.23 -3.41 10.71
N ILE A 108 10.53 -2.53 11.42
CA ILE A 108 11.08 -1.21 11.78
C ILE A 108 12.21 -1.29 12.81
N GLY A 109 12.29 -2.39 13.57
CA GLY A 109 13.38 -2.66 14.50
C GLY A 109 14.65 -3.23 13.85
N LEU A 110 14.61 -3.59 12.56
CA LEU A 110 15.80 -3.99 11.81
C LEU A 110 16.75 -2.80 11.61
N PRO A 111 18.07 -3.03 11.51
CA PRO A 111 19.03 -1.99 11.17
C PRO A 111 18.70 -1.27 9.86
N GLY A 112 19.19 -0.04 9.77
CA GLY A 112 19.02 0.86 8.64
C GLY A 112 17.78 1.74 8.73
N HIS A 113 17.41 2.40 7.63
CA HIS A 113 16.37 3.43 7.60
C HIS A 113 15.18 2.97 6.76
N VAL A 114 15.42 2.54 5.51
CA VAL A 114 14.37 2.13 4.57
C VAL A 114 14.27 0.60 4.47
N LYS A 115 13.06 0.05 4.66
CA LYS A 115 12.78 -1.39 4.59
C LYS A 115 11.76 -1.61 3.48
N VAL A 116 12.19 -2.24 2.39
CA VAL A 116 11.29 -2.57 1.28
C VAL A 116 10.65 -3.92 1.51
N VAL A 117 9.32 -3.94 1.57
CA VAL A 117 8.46 -5.11 1.77
C VAL A 117 7.54 -5.32 0.56
N ASN A 118 6.88 -6.48 0.46
CA ASN A 118 5.96 -6.79 -0.64
C ASN A 118 4.61 -6.09 -0.48
N GLN A 119 4.11 -6.07 0.75
CA GLN A 119 2.78 -5.57 1.09
C GLN A 119 2.72 -5.10 2.56
N ILE A 120 1.87 -4.11 2.83
CA ILE A 120 1.57 -3.62 4.16
C ILE A 120 0.04 -3.63 4.31
N ASN A 121 -0.46 -4.32 5.34
CA ASN A 121 -1.87 -4.36 5.72
C ASN A 121 -2.10 -3.83 7.15
N TRP A 122 -1.03 -3.41 7.82
CA TRP A 122 -1.04 -2.83 9.15
C TRP A 122 -0.03 -1.67 9.26
N CYS A 123 -0.45 -0.58 9.90
CA CYS A 123 0.36 0.62 10.16
C CYS A 123 -0.24 1.45 11.32
N GLY A 124 -0.45 0.82 12.47
CA GLY A 124 -1.23 1.39 13.60
C GLY A 124 -2.70 0.95 13.65
N ALA A 125 -3.27 0.51 12.51
CA ALA A 125 -4.57 -0.15 12.41
C ALA A 125 -4.57 -1.09 11.20
N PHE A 126 -5.53 -2.02 11.16
CA PHE A 126 -5.76 -2.86 9.98
C PHE A 126 -6.31 -2.01 8.83
N SER A 127 -5.58 -1.97 7.73
CA SER A 127 -6.06 -1.40 6.47
C SER A 127 -5.31 -2.07 5.33
N PRO A 128 -6.00 -2.58 4.30
CA PRO A 128 -5.32 -3.16 3.15
C PRO A 128 -4.70 -2.09 2.26
N ASN A 129 -3.84 -2.52 1.34
CA ASN A 129 -3.25 -1.70 0.28
C ASN A 129 -2.48 -0.45 0.77
N ILE A 130 -1.78 -0.57 1.91
CA ILE A 130 -0.86 0.46 2.39
C ILE A 130 0.42 0.38 1.55
N ILE A 131 0.92 1.52 1.05
CA ILE A 131 2.14 1.57 0.23
C ILE A 131 3.37 2.09 1.00
N GLY A 132 3.13 2.79 2.11
CA GLY A 132 4.17 3.29 2.99
C GLY A 132 3.68 3.34 4.44
N CYS A 133 4.60 3.18 5.37
CA CYS A 133 4.33 3.33 6.79
C CYS A 133 5.60 3.67 7.54
N ALA A 134 5.54 4.72 8.36
CA ALA A 134 6.61 5.06 9.28
C ALA A 134 6.07 5.49 10.65
N PRO A 135 6.73 5.12 11.76
CA PRO A 135 6.51 5.78 13.04
C PRO A 135 6.80 7.28 12.94
N VAL A 136 5.86 8.10 13.43
CA VAL A 136 6.07 9.55 13.56
C VAL A 136 7.16 9.80 14.60
N GLY A 137 8.23 10.49 14.21
CA GLY A 137 9.40 10.72 15.08
C GLY A 137 10.31 9.49 15.28
N GLY A 138 10.20 8.48 14.42
CA GLY A 138 11.11 7.32 14.38
C GLY A 138 12.30 7.50 13.44
N ALA A 139 13.08 6.45 13.22
CA ALA A 139 14.27 6.45 12.33
C ALA A 139 14.18 5.39 11.22
N SER A 140 13.02 4.76 11.09
CA SER A 140 12.78 3.63 10.20
C SER A 140 11.46 3.85 9.47
N LEU A 141 11.39 3.39 8.24
CA LEU A 141 10.15 3.33 7.45
C LEU A 141 10.06 2.01 6.69
N ALA A 142 8.84 1.55 6.45
CA ALA A 142 8.53 0.41 5.61
C ALA A 142 7.76 0.89 4.37
N VAL A 143 8.18 0.46 3.19
CA VAL A 143 7.57 0.85 1.91
C VAL A 143 7.43 -0.36 1.01
N VAL A 144 6.45 -0.31 0.11
CA VAL A 144 6.33 -1.30 -0.96
C VAL A 144 6.92 -0.74 -2.25
N ARG A 145 7.37 -1.63 -3.14
CA ARG A 145 7.71 -1.23 -4.51
C ARG A 145 6.47 -0.60 -5.16
N PHE A 146 6.70 0.54 -5.81
CA PHE A 146 5.66 1.35 -6.43
C PHE A 146 6.04 1.81 -7.84
N THR A 147 5.19 2.60 -8.49
CA THR A 147 5.45 3.15 -9.83
C THR A 147 6.74 3.97 -9.84
N ALA A 148 7.52 3.82 -10.91
CA ALA A 148 8.91 4.27 -10.91
C ALA A 148 9.08 5.78 -10.70
N ASN A 149 8.12 6.59 -11.15
CA ASN A 149 8.12 8.04 -11.10
C ASN A 149 7.50 8.65 -9.83
N GLN A 150 6.98 7.82 -8.90
CA GLN A 150 6.38 8.29 -7.65
C GLN A 150 7.10 7.71 -6.41
N GLU A 151 7.96 6.72 -6.59
CA GLU A 151 8.63 6.04 -5.48
C GLU A 151 9.54 6.97 -4.67
N GLY A 152 10.18 7.95 -5.30
CA GLY A 152 10.95 8.99 -4.60
C GLY A 152 10.09 9.88 -3.71
N ILE A 153 8.90 10.29 -4.20
CA ILE A 153 7.92 11.05 -3.42
C ILE A 153 7.40 10.20 -2.25
N LEU A 154 7.16 8.90 -2.47
CA LEU A 154 6.79 7.96 -1.41
C LEU A 154 7.85 7.89 -0.31
N TRP A 155 9.11 7.74 -0.66
CA TRP A 155 10.17 7.66 0.34
C TRP A 155 10.34 8.97 1.09
N LEU A 156 10.22 10.11 0.41
CA LEU A 156 10.27 11.43 1.03
C LEU A 156 9.10 11.65 2.01
N HIS A 157 7.90 11.19 1.65
CA HIS A 157 6.71 11.25 2.51
C HIS A 157 6.92 10.48 3.82
N GLU A 158 7.32 9.21 3.72
CA GLU A 158 7.57 8.37 4.89
C GLU A 158 8.75 8.87 5.73
N PHE A 159 9.78 9.42 5.08
CA PHE A 159 10.88 10.09 5.77
C PHE A 159 10.39 11.34 6.51
N GLY A 160 9.45 12.10 5.94
CA GLY A 160 8.79 13.21 6.60
C GLY A 160 8.12 12.81 7.92
N HIS A 161 7.46 11.65 7.97
CA HIS A 161 6.92 11.10 9.22
C HIS A 161 8.01 10.81 10.26
N ASN A 162 9.15 10.22 9.86
CA ASN A 162 10.31 10.06 10.75
C ASN A 162 10.80 11.42 11.30
N GLU A 163 10.70 12.48 10.51
CA GLU A 163 10.99 13.86 10.92
C GLU A 163 9.81 14.59 11.59
N THR A 164 8.88 13.85 12.20
CA THR A 164 7.72 14.35 12.98
C THR A 164 6.64 15.07 12.20
N LEU A 165 6.67 15.03 10.87
CA LEU A 165 5.64 15.64 10.05
C LEU A 165 4.38 14.77 10.05
N ASN A 166 3.23 15.42 10.15
CA ASN A 166 1.93 14.81 9.94
C ASN A 166 1.45 15.11 8.51
N HIS A 167 0.42 14.40 8.06
CA HIS A 167 -0.21 14.72 6.79
C HIS A 167 -0.67 16.18 6.73
N ARG A 168 -0.59 16.78 5.54
CA ARG A 168 -1.04 18.13 5.23
C ARG A 168 -2.04 18.10 4.07
N ASN A 169 -3.21 18.71 4.28
CA ASN A 169 -4.31 18.66 3.30
C ASN A 169 -4.28 19.79 2.25
N SER A 170 -3.26 20.66 2.25
CA SER A 170 -3.17 21.76 1.29
C SER A 170 -1.73 22.28 1.08
N PRO A 171 -1.30 22.55 -0.17
CA PRO A 171 -2.04 22.25 -1.39
C PRO A 171 -2.09 20.74 -1.62
N THR A 172 -2.91 20.28 -2.57
CA THR A 172 -3.02 18.85 -2.92
C THR A 172 -1.70 18.27 -3.44
N ARG A 173 -0.82 19.13 -3.98
CA ARG A 173 0.56 18.82 -4.40
C ARG A 173 1.57 18.71 -3.25
N ALA A 174 1.15 18.81 -1.99
CA ALA A 174 2.08 18.67 -0.87
C ALA A 174 2.71 17.28 -0.86
N VAL A 175 4.02 17.18 -0.58
CA VAL A 175 4.67 15.87 -0.33
C VAL A 175 3.96 15.13 0.80
N MET A 176 3.58 15.83 1.87
CA MET A 176 2.84 15.26 3.02
C MET A 176 1.32 15.16 2.77
N PHE A 177 0.82 15.26 1.54
CA PHE A 177 -0.61 15.04 1.26
C PHE A 177 -0.99 13.57 1.52
N PRO A 178 -2.20 13.24 2.01
CA PRO A 178 -2.59 11.85 2.35
C PRO A 178 -2.72 10.90 1.14
N SER A 179 -2.55 11.41 -0.08
CA SER A 179 -2.46 10.62 -1.31
C SER A 179 -1.23 11.03 -2.10
N ILE A 180 -0.81 10.19 -3.06
CA ILE A 180 0.35 10.43 -3.91
C ILE A 180 -0.06 10.73 -5.36
N GLY A 181 0.59 11.73 -5.92
CA GLY A 181 0.52 12.13 -7.33
C GLY A 181 1.92 12.33 -7.88
N VAL A 182 2.05 12.42 -9.20
CA VAL A 182 3.35 12.63 -9.87
C VAL A 182 3.90 14.05 -9.67
N ASP A 183 3.05 14.97 -9.21
CA ASP A 183 3.30 16.38 -8.95
C ASP A 183 3.18 16.70 -7.45
N HIS A 184 3.32 15.70 -6.57
CA HIS A 184 3.29 15.86 -5.11
C HIS A 184 4.70 16.16 -4.59
N ASP A 185 5.22 17.31 -5.00
CA ASP A 185 6.61 17.77 -4.88
C ASP A 185 6.72 19.08 -4.07
N ILE A 186 5.61 19.58 -3.50
CA ILE A 186 5.63 20.86 -2.78
C ILE A 186 5.93 20.66 -1.29
N LEU A 187 6.94 21.38 -0.78
CA LEU A 187 7.25 21.54 0.63
C LEU A 187 6.91 22.94 1.13
N ASN A 188 6.46 23.05 2.38
CA ASN A 188 6.37 24.34 3.07
C ASN A 188 7.58 24.57 3.99
N ALA A 189 7.68 25.77 4.58
CA ALA A 189 8.80 26.12 5.46
C ALA A 189 8.92 25.24 6.71
N THR A 190 7.81 24.75 7.27
CA THR A 190 7.79 23.83 8.42
C THR A 190 8.33 22.47 8.02
N GLU A 191 7.86 21.93 6.89
CA GLU A 191 8.31 20.64 6.35
C GLU A 191 9.81 20.70 6.03
N CYS A 192 10.27 21.75 5.36
CA CYS A 192 11.70 21.92 5.09
C CYS A 192 12.53 22.06 6.38
N THR A 193 12.04 22.77 7.39
CA THR A 193 12.75 22.91 8.67
C THR A 193 12.91 21.55 9.36
N ALA A 194 11.88 20.70 9.31
CA ALA A 194 11.90 19.35 9.86
C ALA A 194 12.89 18.46 9.08
N LEU A 195 12.80 18.42 7.75
CA LEU A 195 13.69 17.63 6.90
C LEU A 195 15.17 18.03 7.01
N ARG A 196 15.48 19.24 7.49
CA ARG A 196 16.85 19.70 7.76
C ARG A 196 17.37 19.35 9.14
N GLN A 197 16.54 18.81 10.03
CA GLN A 197 17.04 18.33 11.32
C GLN A 197 17.89 17.07 11.11
N PRO A 198 18.96 16.86 11.88
CA PRO A 198 19.58 15.55 11.93
C PRO A 198 18.55 14.55 12.47
N ILE A 199 18.51 13.34 11.90
CA ILE A 199 17.60 12.26 12.31
C ILE A 199 17.66 12.10 13.84
N ALA A 200 16.68 12.67 14.54
CA ALA A 200 16.65 12.76 15.99
C ALA A 200 15.29 12.30 16.49
N VAL A 201 15.30 11.26 17.33
CA VAL A 201 14.10 10.70 17.96
C VAL A 201 13.48 11.73 18.89
N THR A 202 12.51 12.50 18.40
CA THR A 202 11.70 13.38 19.22
C THR A 202 10.24 13.17 18.85
N LEU A 203 9.42 12.79 19.82
CA LEU A 203 8.00 12.50 19.59
C LEU A 203 7.17 13.76 19.87
N THR A 204 6.46 14.27 18.86
CA THR A 204 5.36 15.23 19.05
C THR A 204 4.20 14.86 18.14
N THR A 205 2.98 14.79 18.69
CA THR A 205 1.76 14.48 17.94
C THR A 205 0.88 15.71 17.83
N ASP A 206 0.56 16.14 16.61
CA ASP A 206 -0.51 17.08 16.30
C ASP A 206 -1.30 16.54 15.10
N ALA A 207 -2.49 15.99 15.36
CA ALA A 207 -3.36 15.39 14.34
C ALA A 207 -4.31 16.47 13.78
N GLY A 208 -3.98 17.02 12.61
CA GLY A 208 -4.83 17.94 11.87
C GLY A 208 -5.51 17.26 10.69
N GLY A 209 -6.64 16.56 10.92
CA GLY A 209 -7.49 16.07 9.85
C GLY A 209 -8.33 17.21 9.25
N SER A 210 -8.30 17.37 7.94
CA SER A 210 -9.22 18.27 7.23
C SER A 210 -9.76 17.57 5.99
N GLU A 211 -11.03 17.84 5.74
CA GLU A 211 -11.94 17.16 4.83
C GLU A 211 -11.43 17.09 3.37
N VAL A 212 -11.33 15.89 2.80
CA VAL A 212 -11.13 15.72 1.35
C VAL A 212 -12.42 16.16 0.63
N GLU A 213 -12.32 17.08 -0.34
CA GLU A 213 -13.48 17.49 -1.16
C GLU A 213 -14.13 16.29 -1.87
N ALA A 214 -15.44 16.37 -2.07
CA ALA A 214 -16.24 15.33 -2.71
C ALA A 214 -15.88 15.20 -4.21
N ALA A 215 -14.96 14.31 -4.52
CA ALA A 215 -14.60 13.87 -5.87
C ALA A 215 -15.68 12.95 -6.46
N SER A 216 -15.61 12.66 -7.77
CA SER A 216 -16.37 11.54 -8.32
C SER A 216 -15.81 10.22 -7.78
N VAL A 217 -16.60 9.13 -7.81
CA VAL A 217 -16.13 7.82 -7.34
C VAL A 217 -14.89 7.37 -8.12
N GLU A 218 -14.84 7.61 -9.43
CA GLU A 218 -13.73 7.25 -10.30
C GLU A 218 -12.47 8.04 -9.94
N GLU A 219 -12.60 9.34 -9.70
CA GLU A 219 -11.47 10.17 -9.28
C GLU A 219 -10.96 9.73 -7.90
N PHE A 220 -11.86 9.41 -6.98
CA PHE A 220 -11.50 9.00 -5.62
C PHE A 220 -10.72 7.68 -5.59
N VAL A 221 -11.15 6.65 -6.32
CA VAL A 221 -10.44 5.35 -6.34
C VAL A 221 -9.17 5.38 -7.19
N ARG A 222 -9.07 6.28 -8.18
CA ARG A 222 -7.85 6.49 -8.99
C ARG A 222 -6.75 7.30 -8.28
N ARG A 223 -7.03 7.84 -7.09
CA ARG A 223 -5.97 8.35 -6.22
C ARG A 223 -5.29 7.19 -5.53
N ILE A 224 -3.98 7.23 -5.40
CA ILE A 224 -3.23 6.26 -4.60
C ILE A 224 -3.03 6.86 -3.21
N TYR A 225 -3.40 6.13 -2.16
CA TYR A 225 -3.32 6.61 -0.78
C TYR A 225 -2.17 5.92 -0.05
N TYR A 226 -1.34 6.68 0.67
CA TYR A 226 -0.17 6.15 1.39
C TYR A 226 -0.56 5.03 2.36
N HIS A 227 -1.61 5.29 3.14
CA HIS A 227 -2.05 4.46 4.26
C HIS A 227 -3.31 3.63 3.95
N GLY A 228 -3.56 3.36 2.67
CA GLY A 228 -4.79 2.71 2.20
C GLY A 228 -5.94 3.70 2.04
N LEU A 229 -7.09 3.20 1.58
CA LEU A 229 -8.26 4.03 1.28
C LEU A 229 -8.77 4.74 2.56
N PRO A 230 -8.86 6.08 2.59
CA PRO A 230 -9.29 6.82 3.78
C PRO A 230 -10.74 6.51 4.09
N PHE A 231 -10.98 5.79 5.20
CA PHE A 231 -12.29 5.21 5.50
C PHE A 231 -13.38 6.27 5.64
N GLU A 232 -13.11 7.37 6.36
CA GLU A 232 -14.07 8.47 6.56
C GLU A 232 -14.51 9.12 5.23
N ALA A 233 -13.61 9.21 4.25
CA ALA A 233 -13.96 9.73 2.93
C ALA A 233 -14.71 8.68 2.10
N ALA A 234 -14.33 7.40 2.21
CA ALA A 234 -14.95 6.29 1.51
C ALA A 234 -16.42 6.08 1.91
N THR A 235 -16.77 6.28 3.19
CA THR A 235 -18.16 6.12 3.68
C THR A 235 -19.14 7.18 3.19
N ARG A 236 -18.67 8.21 2.47
CA ARG A 236 -19.50 9.24 1.84
C ARG A 236 -20.12 8.78 0.53
N TYR A 237 -19.57 7.73 -0.07
CA TYR A 237 -20.16 7.05 -1.22
C TYR A 237 -21.21 6.04 -0.73
N ASP A 238 -22.17 5.71 -1.60
CA ASP A 238 -23.24 4.76 -1.30
C ASP A 238 -23.34 3.67 -2.37
N GLY A 239 -24.35 2.80 -2.25
CA GLY A 239 -24.56 1.70 -3.18
C GLY A 239 -24.78 2.11 -4.64
N LEU A 240 -25.06 3.39 -4.93
CA LEU A 240 -25.16 3.88 -6.32
C LEU A 240 -23.80 3.89 -7.03
N ALA A 241 -22.70 3.85 -6.29
CA ALA A 241 -21.34 3.76 -6.83
C ALA A 241 -20.98 2.33 -7.31
N VAL A 242 -21.66 1.29 -6.82
CA VAL A 242 -21.31 -0.11 -7.07
C VAL A 242 -21.25 -0.45 -8.57
N PRO A 243 -22.25 -0.10 -9.43
CA PRO A 243 -22.16 -0.42 -10.85
C PRO A 243 -20.92 0.16 -11.53
N THR A 244 -20.58 1.42 -11.23
CA THR A 244 -19.37 2.08 -11.75
C THR A 244 -18.10 1.34 -11.31
N LEU A 245 -18.02 0.96 -10.04
CA LEU A 245 -16.85 0.25 -9.50
C LEU A 245 -16.69 -1.14 -10.12
N VAL A 246 -17.79 -1.86 -10.35
CA VAL A 246 -17.77 -3.16 -11.05
C VAL A 246 -17.31 -3.00 -12.50
N ASP A 247 -17.77 -1.96 -13.19
CA ASP A 247 -17.33 -1.65 -14.55
C ASP A 247 -15.81 -1.36 -14.59
N MET A 248 -15.28 -0.62 -13.60
CA MET A 248 -13.84 -0.32 -13.48
C MET A 248 -12.99 -1.57 -13.19
N LEU A 249 -13.50 -2.56 -12.45
CA LEU A 249 -12.79 -3.84 -12.25
C LEU A 249 -12.61 -4.65 -13.54
N SER A 250 -13.38 -4.36 -14.58
CA SER A 250 -13.27 -5.02 -15.88
C SER A 250 -12.39 -4.25 -16.87
N ASP A 251 -11.87 -3.07 -16.47
CA ASP A 251 -11.03 -2.21 -17.31
C ASP A 251 -9.56 -2.33 -16.90
N GLU A 252 -8.74 -2.92 -17.77
CA GLU A 252 -7.28 -3.07 -17.55
C GLU A 252 -6.58 -1.71 -17.31
N ARG A 253 -7.15 -0.60 -17.78
CA ARG A 253 -6.59 0.74 -17.51
C ARG A 253 -6.69 1.15 -16.05
N ASP A 254 -7.61 0.52 -15.31
CA ASP A 254 -7.82 0.73 -13.89
C ASP A 254 -7.10 -0.31 -13.00
N GLU A 255 -6.32 -1.24 -13.58
CA GLU A 255 -5.54 -2.23 -12.84
C GLU A 255 -4.67 -1.64 -11.72
N PRO A 256 -3.93 -0.52 -11.93
CA PRO A 256 -3.16 0.10 -10.84
C PRO A 256 -4.01 0.56 -9.64
N TYR A 257 -5.33 0.66 -9.81
CA TYR A 257 -6.30 1.15 -8.83
C TYR A 257 -7.28 0.07 -8.35
N TRP A 258 -7.21 -1.16 -8.86
CA TRP A 258 -8.15 -2.23 -8.51
C TRP A 258 -8.21 -2.49 -7.01
N ALA A 259 -7.09 -2.38 -6.29
CA ALA A 259 -7.08 -2.52 -4.83
C ALA A 259 -7.95 -1.46 -4.12
N ASN A 260 -7.98 -0.22 -4.59
CA ASN A 260 -8.88 0.81 -4.06
C ASN A 260 -10.34 0.57 -4.47
N ILE A 261 -10.56 0.10 -5.70
CA ILE A 261 -11.89 -0.23 -6.21
C ILE A 261 -12.52 -1.35 -5.39
N VAL A 262 -11.82 -2.45 -5.15
CA VAL A 262 -12.33 -3.57 -4.33
C VAL A 262 -12.48 -3.19 -2.86
N ALA A 263 -11.59 -2.37 -2.30
CA ALA A 263 -11.75 -1.84 -0.95
C ALA A 263 -13.03 -1.01 -0.82
N LEU A 264 -13.28 -0.11 -1.78
CA LEU A 264 -14.49 0.72 -1.79
C LEU A 264 -15.75 -0.13 -2.00
N LEU A 265 -15.72 -1.11 -2.91
CA LEU A 265 -16.80 -2.10 -3.04
C LEU A 265 -17.10 -2.79 -1.71
N GLY A 266 -16.07 -3.10 -0.91
CA GLY A 266 -16.25 -3.63 0.44
C GLY A 266 -17.02 -2.70 1.38
N ILE A 267 -16.76 -1.40 1.27
CA ILE A 267 -17.31 -0.36 2.16
C ILE A 267 -18.73 0.04 1.80
N VAL A 268 -19.04 0.16 0.49
CA VAL A 268 -20.33 0.69 0.00
C VAL A 268 -21.25 -0.36 -0.60
N GLY A 269 -20.73 -1.57 -0.83
CA GLY A 269 -21.46 -2.68 -1.42
C GLY A 269 -22.50 -3.30 -0.49
N ASP A 270 -23.18 -4.30 -1.03
CA ASP A 270 -24.20 -5.10 -0.36
C ASP A 270 -23.88 -6.61 -0.45
N ASP A 271 -24.81 -7.46 -0.04
CA ASP A 271 -24.62 -8.91 -0.09
C ASP A 271 -24.41 -9.46 -1.51
N ALA A 272 -24.91 -8.79 -2.56
CA ALA A 272 -24.65 -9.19 -3.95
C ALA A 272 -23.22 -8.87 -4.40
N THR A 273 -22.56 -7.91 -3.73
CA THR A 273 -21.15 -7.58 -3.99
C THR A 273 -20.21 -8.72 -3.62
N VAL A 274 -20.66 -9.66 -2.77
CA VAL A 274 -19.91 -10.88 -2.45
C VAL A 274 -19.60 -11.68 -3.72
N ASP A 275 -20.58 -11.86 -4.61
CA ASP A 275 -20.39 -12.63 -5.86
C ASP A 275 -19.34 -11.97 -6.78
N THR A 276 -19.30 -10.64 -6.81
CA THR A 276 -18.28 -9.88 -7.55
C THR A 276 -16.89 -10.12 -6.98
N LEU A 277 -16.71 -9.98 -5.67
CA LEU A 277 -15.40 -10.15 -5.03
C LEU A 277 -14.92 -11.60 -5.09
N GLU A 278 -15.81 -12.58 -4.89
CA GLU A 278 -15.49 -14.01 -5.05
C GLU A 278 -15.04 -14.32 -6.48
N SER A 279 -15.77 -13.81 -7.48
CA SER A 279 -15.42 -13.99 -8.88
C SER A 279 -14.08 -13.34 -9.24
N PHE A 280 -13.78 -12.17 -8.66
CA PHE A 280 -12.52 -11.47 -8.87
C PHE A 280 -11.34 -12.24 -8.27
N ILE A 281 -11.46 -12.68 -7.01
CA ILE A 281 -10.43 -13.47 -6.32
C ILE A 281 -10.19 -14.80 -7.03
N GLY A 282 -11.25 -15.47 -7.49
CA GLY A 282 -11.19 -16.77 -8.16
C GLY A 282 -10.88 -16.72 -9.65
N ALA A 283 -10.59 -15.54 -10.22
CA ALA A 283 -10.29 -15.43 -11.65
C ALA A 283 -9.02 -16.22 -12.01
N ASP A 284 -9.06 -16.87 -13.17
CA ASP A 284 -7.95 -17.67 -13.70
C ASP A 284 -6.97 -16.76 -14.46
N GLU A 285 -6.22 -15.98 -13.70
CA GLU A 285 -5.18 -15.08 -14.20
C GLU A 285 -3.80 -15.70 -13.96
N GLU A 286 -3.00 -15.87 -15.01
CA GLU A 286 -1.65 -16.42 -14.85
C GLU A 286 -0.66 -15.92 -15.93
N PRO A 287 0.49 -15.34 -15.55
CA PRO A 287 0.89 -14.92 -14.20
C PRO A 287 0.19 -13.62 -13.76
N VAL A 288 -0.12 -13.47 -12.48
CA VAL A 288 -0.69 -12.22 -11.95
C VAL A 288 0.40 -11.17 -11.70
N SER A 289 0.07 -9.91 -11.94
CA SER A 289 0.92 -8.77 -11.58
C SER A 289 0.93 -8.56 -10.06
N PRO A 290 1.94 -7.84 -9.52
CA PRO A 290 1.92 -7.34 -8.15
C PRO A 290 0.65 -6.54 -7.81
N GLU A 291 0.18 -5.71 -8.75
CA GLU A 291 -1.01 -4.87 -8.62
C GLU A 291 -2.28 -5.73 -8.52
N TRP A 292 -2.43 -6.71 -9.40
CA TRP A 292 -3.52 -7.68 -9.36
C TRP A 292 -3.53 -8.45 -8.03
N TYR A 293 -2.37 -8.96 -7.60
CA TYR A 293 -2.26 -9.69 -6.34
C TYR A 293 -2.67 -8.82 -5.15
N ARG A 294 -2.24 -7.55 -5.10
CA ARG A 294 -2.66 -6.59 -4.06
C ARG A 294 -4.16 -6.35 -4.10
N ALA A 295 -4.77 -6.29 -5.28
CA ALA A 295 -6.22 -6.17 -5.40
C ALA A 295 -6.93 -7.42 -4.88
N ALA A 296 -6.50 -8.62 -5.26
CA ALA A 296 -7.11 -9.87 -4.81
C ALA A 296 -6.97 -10.06 -3.28
N SER A 297 -5.81 -9.76 -2.71
CA SER A 297 -5.58 -9.78 -1.26
C SER A 297 -6.43 -8.73 -0.54
N THR A 298 -6.57 -7.53 -1.10
CA THR A 298 -7.47 -6.49 -0.59
C THR A 298 -8.93 -6.91 -0.63
N ALA A 299 -9.36 -7.64 -1.67
CA ALA A 299 -10.72 -8.15 -1.79
C ALA A 299 -11.06 -9.16 -0.69
N VAL A 300 -10.11 -9.99 -0.25
CA VAL A 300 -10.30 -10.87 0.93
C VAL A 300 -10.61 -10.04 2.17
N VAL A 301 -9.81 -8.99 2.43
CA VAL A 301 -10.04 -8.09 3.58
C VAL A 301 -11.36 -7.33 3.46
N ALA A 302 -11.74 -6.95 2.23
CA ALA A 302 -12.96 -6.17 1.93
C ALA A 302 -14.27 -6.90 2.32
N PHE A 303 -14.27 -8.23 2.40
CA PHE A 303 -15.40 -8.97 2.98
C PHE A 303 -15.68 -8.57 4.43
N GLY A 304 -14.66 -8.15 5.19
CA GLY A 304 -14.83 -7.62 6.54
C GLY A 304 -15.67 -6.34 6.57
N TYR A 305 -15.40 -5.43 5.63
CA TYR A 305 -16.20 -4.21 5.47
C TYR A 305 -17.65 -4.53 5.07
N LEU A 306 -17.88 -5.46 4.13
CA LEU A 306 -19.24 -5.88 3.75
C LEU A 306 -19.99 -6.49 4.92
N ALA A 307 -19.33 -7.37 5.68
CA ALA A 307 -19.91 -7.97 6.87
C ALA A 307 -20.31 -6.89 7.88
N ASN A 308 -19.44 -5.91 8.17
CA ASN A 308 -19.74 -4.85 9.12
C ASN A 308 -20.87 -3.92 8.65
N ARG A 309 -20.78 -3.43 7.40
CA ARG A 309 -21.64 -2.35 6.88
C ARG A 309 -22.95 -2.85 6.32
N ALA A 310 -22.91 -3.88 5.48
CA ALA A 310 -24.10 -4.45 4.83
C ALA A 310 -24.71 -5.59 5.67
N GLY A 311 -24.00 -6.07 6.69
CA GLY A 311 -24.46 -7.15 7.52
C GLY A 311 -24.44 -8.53 6.84
N SER A 312 -23.57 -8.71 5.84
CA SER A 312 -23.49 -9.93 5.03
C SER A 312 -22.96 -11.12 5.83
N ASP A 313 -23.83 -12.11 6.09
CA ASP A 313 -23.42 -13.39 6.68
C ASP A 313 -22.61 -14.22 5.67
N ARG A 314 -22.88 -14.07 4.36
CA ARG A 314 -22.09 -14.73 3.30
C ARG A 314 -20.62 -14.31 3.35
N ALA A 315 -20.35 -13.02 3.54
CA ALA A 315 -19.00 -12.50 3.68
C ALA A 315 -18.28 -13.10 4.91
N ILE A 316 -18.99 -13.24 6.05
CA ILE A 316 -18.46 -13.94 7.23
C ILE A 316 -18.17 -15.41 6.92
N ASP A 317 -19.09 -16.12 6.28
CA ASP A 317 -18.92 -17.53 5.93
C ASP A 317 -17.72 -17.75 4.98
N TYR A 318 -17.55 -16.85 4.00
CA TYR A 318 -16.41 -16.86 3.09
C TYR A 318 -15.10 -16.72 3.86
N LEU A 319 -15.00 -15.72 4.74
CA LEU A 319 -13.83 -15.44 5.58
C LEU A 319 -13.54 -16.57 6.57
N ALA A 320 -14.56 -17.08 7.27
CA ALA A 320 -14.42 -18.19 8.21
C ALA A 320 -13.95 -19.46 7.49
N GLY A 321 -14.47 -19.75 6.29
CA GLY A 321 -13.95 -20.81 5.44
C GLY A 321 -12.51 -20.55 4.95
N GLY A 322 -12.09 -19.30 4.87
CA GLY A 322 -10.73 -18.89 4.48
C GLY A 322 -9.68 -19.08 5.58
N LEU A 323 -10.07 -19.36 6.82
CA LEU A 323 -9.14 -19.60 7.94
C LEU A 323 -8.31 -20.88 7.80
N SER A 324 -8.71 -21.80 6.92
CA SER A 324 -7.94 -22.99 6.59
C SER A 324 -7.15 -22.76 5.30
N PRO A 325 -5.80 -22.78 5.34
CA PRO A 325 -4.97 -22.64 4.13
C PRO A 325 -5.35 -23.61 3.01
N ASP A 326 -5.74 -24.84 3.33
CA ASP A 326 -6.11 -25.84 2.31
C ASP A 326 -7.32 -25.43 1.46
N ASN A 327 -8.28 -24.72 2.03
CA ASN A 327 -9.50 -24.28 1.32
C ASN A 327 -9.18 -23.29 0.20
N TRP A 328 -8.03 -22.62 0.23
CA TRP A 328 -7.61 -21.70 -0.83
C TRP A 328 -7.18 -22.42 -2.11
N ASN A 329 -6.80 -23.70 -2.05
CA ASN A 329 -6.49 -24.46 -3.27
C ASN A 329 -7.68 -24.62 -4.20
N ASP A 330 -8.89 -24.64 -3.64
CA ASP A 330 -10.14 -24.74 -4.40
C ASP A 330 -10.66 -23.36 -4.84
N ARG A 331 -10.23 -22.28 -4.16
CA ARG A 331 -10.71 -20.91 -4.41
C ARG A 331 -9.86 -20.15 -5.42
N VAL A 332 -8.55 -20.42 -5.47
CA VAL A 332 -7.61 -19.66 -6.30
C VAL A 332 -6.68 -20.58 -7.08
N GLN A 333 -6.50 -20.28 -8.37
CA GLN A 333 -5.59 -21.02 -9.27
C GLN A 333 -4.33 -20.23 -9.61
N TRP A 334 -4.37 -18.90 -9.49
CA TRP A 334 -3.27 -18.00 -9.82
C TRP A 334 -2.06 -18.15 -8.89
N THR A 335 -0.85 -17.93 -9.40
CA THR A 335 0.39 -17.96 -8.59
C THR A 335 0.74 -16.57 -8.04
N SER A 336 1.28 -16.50 -6.84
CA SER A 336 1.62 -15.22 -6.21
C SER A 336 3.00 -14.71 -6.68
N PRO A 337 3.16 -13.40 -6.97
CA PRO A 337 4.46 -12.82 -7.30
C PRO A 337 5.39 -12.71 -6.08
N PHE A 338 4.86 -12.85 -4.87
CA PHE A 338 5.59 -12.64 -3.60
C PHE A 338 5.93 -13.92 -2.84
N HIS A 339 5.36 -15.06 -3.26
CA HIS A 339 5.44 -16.32 -2.53
C HIS A 339 6.08 -17.38 -3.41
N GLU A 340 6.97 -18.19 -2.85
CA GLU A 340 7.64 -19.27 -3.60
C GLU A 340 6.69 -20.43 -3.88
N THR A 341 5.71 -20.66 -3.00
CA THR A 341 4.77 -21.78 -3.10
C THR A 341 3.31 -21.35 -2.91
N ASN A 342 2.40 -22.17 -3.43
CA ASN A 342 0.96 -22.00 -3.19
C ASN A 342 0.59 -22.17 -1.71
N ALA A 343 1.33 -22.99 -0.96
CA ALA A 343 1.12 -23.15 0.48
C ALA A 343 1.36 -21.83 1.22
N ASP A 344 2.49 -21.17 0.96
CA ASP A 344 2.81 -19.87 1.57
C ASP A 344 1.76 -18.81 1.19
N ARG A 345 1.35 -18.76 -0.08
CA ARG A 345 0.24 -17.90 -0.54
C ARG A 345 -1.04 -18.17 0.24
N ASN A 346 -1.41 -19.44 0.44
CA ASN A 346 -2.65 -19.81 1.11
C ASN A 346 -2.62 -19.46 2.60
N VAL A 347 -1.46 -19.56 3.25
CA VAL A 347 -1.26 -19.09 4.63
C VAL A 347 -1.48 -17.59 4.73
N GLU A 348 -0.93 -16.81 3.78
CA GLU A 348 -1.18 -15.37 3.71
C GLU A 348 -2.67 -15.06 3.53
N LEU A 349 -3.36 -15.70 2.57
CA LEU A 349 -4.80 -15.48 2.36
C LEU A 349 -5.65 -15.86 3.60
N ALA A 350 -5.21 -16.84 4.39
CA ALA A 350 -5.83 -17.16 5.67
C ALA A 350 -5.57 -16.09 6.74
N GLN A 351 -4.38 -15.49 6.79
CA GLN A 351 -4.10 -14.33 7.65
C GLN A 351 -4.95 -13.11 7.26
N LEU A 352 -5.14 -12.85 5.97
CA LEU A 352 -6.04 -11.79 5.50
C LEU A 352 -7.50 -12.08 5.88
N SER A 353 -7.89 -13.36 5.95
CA SER A 353 -9.20 -13.74 6.46
C SER A 353 -9.35 -13.44 7.95
N ILE A 354 -8.28 -13.59 8.76
CA ILE A 354 -8.25 -13.15 10.16
C ILE A 354 -8.49 -11.63 10.25
N ILE A 355 -7.81 -10.84 9.41
CA ILE A 355 -8.00 -9.38 9.34
C ILE A 355 -9.44 -9.03 8.93
N GLY A 356 -9.98 -9.66 7.88
CA GLY A 356 -11.35 -9.44 7.44
C GLY A 356 -12.38 -9.78 8.53
N LEU A 357 -12.20 -10.88 9.26
CA LEU A 357 -13.07 -11.22 10.40
C LEU A 357 -12.97 -10.19 11.52
N ALA A 358 -11.77 -9.65 11.80
CA ALA A 358 -11.59 -8.59 12.78
C ALA A 358 -12.39 -7.33 12.38
N LEU A 359 -12.26 -6.90 11.13
CA LEU A 359 -12.96 -5.73 10.60
C LEU A 359 -14.48 -5.89 10.57
N SER A 360 -15.01 -7.11 10.67
CA SER A 360 -16.46 -7.33 10.66
C SER A 360 -17.18 -6.76 11.89
N GLY A 361 -16.55 -6.75 13.07
CA GLY A 361 -17.22 -6.40 14.34
C GLY A 361 -18.44 -7.25 14.71
N ARG A 362 -18.73 -8.36 14.00
CA ARG A 362 -19.90 -9.22 14.23
C ARG A 362 -19.61 -10.40 15.16
N GLU A 363 -20.60 -10.83 15.95
CA GLU A 363 -20.47 -11.97 16.86
C GLU A 363 -20.04 -13.27 16.15
N SER A 364 -20.57 -13.54 14.95
CA SER A 364 -20.18 -14.72 14.15
C SER A 364 -18.72 -14.67 13.73
N GLY A 365 -18.19 -13.48 13.42
CA GLY A 365 -16.77 -13.29 13.13
C GLY A 365 -15.89 -13.56 14.35
N LEU A 366 -16.29 -13.07 15.53
CA LEU A 366 -15.59 -13.36 16.80
C LEU A 366 -15.57 -14.86 17.12
N ALA A 367 -16.70 -15.54 16.87
CA ALA A 367 -16.80 -16.97 17.10
C ALA A 367 -15.78 -17.72 16.24
N ALA A 368 -15.67 -17.40 14.94
CA ALA A 368 -14.69 -17.99 14.05
C ALA A 368 -13.23 -17.72 14.51
N LEU A 369 -12.92 -16.50 14.94
CA LEU A 369 -11.59 -16.15 15.48
C LEU A 369 -11.26 -16.92 16.76
N ARG A 370 -12.24 -17.09 17.66
CA ARG A 370 -12.06 -17.84 18.92
C ARG A 370 -11.95 -19.34 18.68
N ASP A 371 -12.69 -19.87 17.72
CA ASP A 371 -12.58 -21.27 17.32
C ASP A 371 -11.20 -21.57 16.75
N LEU A 372 -10.65 -20.66 15.93
CA LEU A 372 -9.27 -20.73 15.47
C LEU A 372 -8.29 -20.69 16.65
N GLN A 373 -8.45 -19.75 17.59
CA GLN A 373 -7.60 -19.62 18.77
C GLN A 373 -7.63 -20.89 19.66
N ALA A 374 -8.78 -21.56 19.75
CA ALA A 374 -8.96 -22.80 20.50
C ALA A 374 -8.47 -24.05 19.74
N GLY A 375 -8.12 -23.91 18.46
CA GLY A 375 -7.60 -24.97 17.62
C GLY A 375 -6.22 -25.47 18.01
N PRO A 376 -5.68 -26.48 17.30
CA PRO A 376 -4.34 -27.00 17.57
C PRO A 376 -3.28 -25.90 17.39
N PRO A 377 -2.44 -25.63 18.42
CA PRO A 377 -1.42 -24.58 18.34
C PRO A 377 -0.36 -24.86 17.27
N ASP A 378 -0.15 -26.14 16.94
CA ASP A 378 0.80 -26.60 15.94
C ASP A 378 0.22 -26.60 14.52
N SER A 379 -1.01 -26.11 14.32
CA SER A 379 -1.54 -25.93 12.96
C SER A 379 -0.75 -24.84 12.23
N GLU A 380 -0.57 -25.02 10.93
CA GLU A 380 0.21 -24.10 10.08
C GLU A 380 -0.25 -22.65 10.22
N ILE A 381 -1.57 -22.42 10.21
CA ILE A 381 -2.14 -21.08 10.37
C ILE A 381 -1.91 -20.52 11.78
N MET A 382 -1.96 -21.32 12.85
CA MET A 382 -1.70 -20.80 14.21
C MET A 382 -0.23 -20.42 14.40
N ALA A 383 0.68 -21.20 13.81
CA ALA A 383 2.11 -20.88 13.80
C ALA A 383 2.38 -19.60 13.00
N ALA A 384 1.73 -19.43 11.84
CA ALA A 384 1.89 -18.25 11.00
C ALA A 384 1.20 -17.00 11.55
N ALA A 385 0.01 -17.13 12.15
CA ALA A 385 -0.76 -16.01 12.67
C ALA A 385 -0.01 -15.29 13.80
N GLY A 386 0.84 -15.96 14.58
CA GLY A 386 1.67 -15.29 15.59
C GLY A 386 0.87 -14.36 16.50
N GLY A 387 1.26 -13.07 16.55
CA GLY A 387 0.54 -12.03 17.29
C GLY A 387 -0.74 -11.52 16.62
N LEU A 388 -0.91 -11.75 15.31
CA LEU A 388 -2.04 -11.25 14.51
C LEU A 388 -3.38 -11.67 15.08
N LEU A 389 -3.55 -12.93 15.48
CA LEU A 389 -4.84 -13.43 15.95
C LEU A 389 -5.30 -12.74 17.25
N ALA A 390 -4.36 -12.47 18.17
CA ALA A 390 -4.68 -11.76 19.41
C ALA A 390 -5.10 -10.30 19.11
N GLU A 391 -4.33 -9.63 18.24
CA GLU A 391 -4.61 -8.26 17.80
C GLU A 391 -5.94 -8.17 17.02
N ALA A 392 -6.25 -9.17 16.18
CA ALA A 392 -7.50 -9.29 15.46
C ALA A 392 -8.71 -9.41 16.40
N ILE A 393 -8.61 -10.20 17.46
CA ILE A 393 -9.68 -10.33 18.46
C ILE A 393 -9.87 -9.01 19.24
N GLU A 394 -8.78 -8.28 19.54
CA GLU A 394 -8.85 -6.98 20.19
C GLU A 394 -9.52 -5.94 19.30
N ALA A 395 -9.03 -5.77 18.06
CA ALA A 395 -9.62 -4.87 17.08
C ALA A 395 -11.09 -5.22 16.78
N HIS A 396 -11.44 -6.51 16.73
CA HIS A 396 -12.83 -6.95 16.58
C HIS A 396 -13.74 -6.43 17.70
N GLY A 397 -13.28 -6.53 18.95
CA GLY A 397 -14.00 -6.03 20.11
C GLY A 397 -14.19 -4.51 20.05
N GLU A 398 -13.14 -3.78 19.68
CA GLU A 398 -13.20 -2.33 19.52
C GLU A 398 -14.18 -1.91 18.40
N ILE A 399 -14.11 -2.55 17.24
CA ILE A 399 -15.01 -2.29 16.11
C ILE A 399 -16.46 -2.68 16.45
N GLY A 400 -16.67 -3.75 17.21
CA GLY A 400 -17.99 -4.13 17.70
C GLY A 400 -18.60 -3.11 18.67
N GLU A 401 -17.76 -2.43 19.46
CA GLU A 401 -18.19 -1.39 20.41
C GLU A 401 -18.40 -0.03 19.74
N LYS A 402 -17.45 0.40 18.90
CA LYS A 402 -17.37 1.77 18.36
C LYS A 402 -17.80 1.89 16.90
N GLY A 403 -17.91 0.77 16.18
CA GLY A 403 -18.02 0.74 14.72
C GLY A 403 -16.67 1.01 14.03
N LEU A 404 -16.64 0.80 12.71
CA LEU A 404 -15.44 1.07 11.89
C LEU A 404 -15.04 2.55 11.89
N ASP A 405 -16.00 3.47 11.88
CA ASP A 405 -15.73 4.92 11.94
C ASP A 405 -14.94 5.28 13.21
N GLY A 406 -15.34 4.73 14.36
CA GLY A 406 -14.63 4.92 15.62
C GLY A 406 -13.22 4.35 15.60
N TYR A 407 -13.06 3.11 15.12
CA TYR A 407 -11.77 2.43 15.00
C TYR A 407 -10.76 3.21 14.14
N TYR A 408 -11.18 3.72 12.98
CA TYR A 408 -10.28 4.49 12.12
C TYR A 408 -10.01 5.90 12.66
N SER A 409 -11.00 6.57 13.27
CA SER A 409 -10.80 7.91 13.85
C SER A 409 -9.76 7.94 14.98
N GLU A 410 -9.70 6.90 15.82
CA GLU A 410 -8.75 6.83 16.94
C GLU A 410 -7.34 6.44 16.50
N SER A 411 -7.22 5.70 15.39
CA SER A 411 -5.92 5.35 14.80
C SER A 411 -5.29 6.49 13.98
N GLY A 412 -6.00 7.62 13.85
CA GLY A 412 -5.53 8.79 13.10
C GLY A 412 -5.50 8.57 11.59
N ARG A 413 -6.43 7.76 11.07
CA ARG A 413 -6.48 7.34 9.67
C ARG A 413 -7.74 7.72 8.93
#